data_AF-A0A5C3KHI6-F1
#
_entry.id   AF-A0A5C3KHI6-F1
#
_cell.length_a   1.000
_cell.length_b   1.000
_cell.length_c   1.000
_cell.angle_alpha   90.00
_cell.angle_beta   90.00
_cell.angle_gamma   90.00
#
_symmetry.space_group_name_H-M   'P 1'
#
loop_
_entity.id
_entity.type
_entity.pdbx_description
1 polymer ?
#
loop_
_entity_poly.entity_id
_entity_poly.type
_entity_poly.pdbx_seq_one_letter_code
_entity_poly.pdbx_strand_id
1 'polypeptide(L)'
;IKKPPGEPGRPNSGGFNVEKAMKWSKEDFTKIQTFVSSECDKTLDTDFSMANQEEEDLKRICKSACDMFPALRRFEDDWPARSLMKLYLKKTSEQARRSK
;
A
#
# COMPACT_ATOMS: atom_id res chain seq x y z
N ILE A 1 8.47 -9.04 10.70
CA ILE A 1 9.38 -8.10 9.99
C ILE A 1 8.80 -6.71 10.17
N LYS A 2 9.46 -5.90 11.00
CA LYS A 2 9.06 -4.54 11.32
C LYS A 2 9.11 -3.62 10.11
N LYS A 3 8.19 -2.66 10.08
CA LYS A 3 8.22 -1.56 9.12
C LYS A 3 9.51 -0.74 9.32
N PRO A 4 10.24 -0.40 8.24
CA PRO A 4 11.37 0.52 8.35
C PRO A 4 10.93 1.90 8.85
N PRO A 5 11.83 2.66 9.51
CA PRO A 5 11.53 4.03 9.92
C PRO A 5 11.22 4.90 8.69
N GLY A 6 10.27 5.83 8.86
CA GLY A 6 9.90 6.81 7.86
C GLY A 6 8.68 6.49 6.99
N GLU A 7 8.47 7.32 5.98
CA GLU A 7 7.34 7.27 5.06
C GLU A 7 7.64 6.43 3.79
N PRO A 8 6.71 5.56 3.35
CA PRO A 8 6.90 4.82 2.10
C PRO A 8 6.97 5.79 0.90
N GLY A 9 7.89 5.51 -0.03
CA GLY A 9 8.08 6.28 -1.28
C GLY A 9 8.87 7.58 -1.12
N ARG A 10 9.52 7.83 0.02
CA ARG A 10 10.40 8.98 0.24
C ARG A 10 11.84 8.59 0.63
N PRO A 11 12.53 7.71 -0.13
CA PRO A 11 13.84 7.18 0.27
C PRO A 11 14.92 8.26 0.49
N ASN A 12 14.84 9.41 -0.19
CA ASN A 12 15.82 10.50 -0.08
C ASN A 12 15.43 11.58 0.95
N SER A 13 14.38 11.36 1.75
CA SER A 13 13.87 12.34 2.72
C SER A 13 13.51 11.69 4.06
N GLY A 14 14.29 10.68 4.49
CA GLY A 14 14.05 9.95 5.74
C GLY A 14 12.93 8.92 5.68
N GLY A 15 12.41 8.62 4.48
CA GLY A 15 11.48 7.52 4.22
C GLY A 15 12.18 6.26 3.71
N PHE A 16 11.39 5.31 3.19
CA PHE A 16 11.91 4.06 2.65
C PHE A 16 11.25 3.68 1.32
N ASN A 17 11.91 2.80 0.57
CA ASN A 17 11.35 2.18 -0.62
C ASN A 17 10.74 0.81 -0.25
N VAL A 18 9.46 0.61 -0.58
CA VAL A 18 8.69 -0.59 -0.19
C VAL A 18 9.26 -1.86 -0.82
N GLU A 19 9.58 -1.83 -2.12
CA GLU A 19 10.18 -2.96 -2.85
C GLU A 19 11.50 -3.41 -2.22
N LYS A 20 12.40 -2.45 -1.97
CA LYS A 20 13.70 -2.72 -1.31
C LYS A 20 13.52 -3.25 0.12
N ALA A 21 12.55 -2.73 0.86
CA ALA A 21 12.28 -3.14 2.23
C ALA A 21 11.70 -4.55 2.34
N MET A 22 10.88 -4.97 1.36
CA MET A 22 10.31 -6.31 1.33
C MET A 22 11.36 -7.37 0.96
N LYS A 23 12.40 -7.01 0.19
CA LYS A 23 13.42 -7.93 -0.35
C LYS A 23 12.80 -9.06 -1.19
N TRP A 24 11.71 -8.77 -1.90
CA TRP A 24 11.08 -9.71 -2.83
C TRP A 24 11.66 -9.57 -4.23
N SER A 25 11.40 -10.55 -5.07
CA SER A 25 11.67 -10.39 -6.50
C SER A 25 10.82 -9.23 -7.06
N LYS A 26 11.33 -8.56 -8.09
CA LYS A 26 10.57 -7.50 -8.78
C LYS A 26 9.24 -8.02 -9.33
N GLU A 27 9.19 -9.27 -9.76
CA GLU A 27 7.99 -9.91 -10.26
C GLU A 27 6.94 -10.08 -9.16
N ASP A 28 7.32 -10.64 -8.01
CA ASP A 28 6.40 -10.83 -6.87
C ASP A 28 5.94 -9.48 -6.31
N PHE A 29 6.84 -8.50 -6.25
CA PHE A 29 6.49 -7.14 -5.85
C PHE A 29 5.47 -6.50 -6.81
N THR A 30 5.64 -6.70 -8.12
CA THR A 30 4.69 -6.18 -9.12
C THR A 30 3.32 -6.86 -8.97
N LYS A 31 3.28 -8.17 -8.72
CA LYS A 31 2.01 -8.91 -8.52
C LYS A 31 1.22 -8.36 -7.33
N ILE A 32 1.88 -8.19 -6.17
CA ILE A 32 1.20 -7.63 -4.99
C ILE A 32 0.82 -6.17 -5.19
N GLN A 33 1.69 -5.36 -5.82
CA GLN A 33 1.38 -3.95 -6.08
C GLN A 33 0.13 -3.81 -6.94
N THR A 34 0.03 -4.57 -8.03
CA THR A 34 -1.14 -4.58 -8.91
C THR A 34 -2.39 -5.06 -8.18
N PHE A 35 -2.27 -6.13 -7.38
CA PHE A 35 -3.38 -6.65 -6.59
C PHE A 35 -3.92 -5.60 -5.60
N VAL A 36 -3.05 -5.02 -4.77
CA VAL A 36 -3.46 -4.02 -3.77
C VAL A 36 -4.07 -2.80 -4.45
N SER A 37 -3.50 -2.33 -5.57
CA SER A 37 -4.05 -1.19 -6.31
C SER A 37 -5.46 -1.48 -6.84
N SER A 38 -5.69 -2.68 -7.39
CA SER A 38 -7.01 -3.11 -7.85
C SER A 38 -8.02 -3.21 -6.71
N GLU A 39 -7.62 -3.68 -5.54
CA GLU A 39 -8.50 -3.74 -4.37
C GLU A 39 -8.83 -2.35 -3.81
N CYS A 40 -7.88 -1.40 -3.87
CA CYS A 40 -8.14 0.01 -3.57
C CYS A 40 -9.22 0.57 -4.49
N ASP A 41 -9.11 0.37 -5.81
CA ASP A 41 -10.09 0.90 -6.77
C ASP A 41 -11.51 0.35 -6.55
N LYS A 42 -11.63 -0.87 -6.02
CA LYS A 42 -12.94 -1.52 -5.76
C LYS A 42 -13.55 -1.12 -4.43
N THR A 43 -12.73 -0.85 -3.42
CA THR A 43 -13.17 -0.78 -2.02
C THR A 43 -13.06 0.62 -1.45
N LEU A 44 -12.08 1.41 -1.89
CA LEU A 44 -11.77 2.72 -1.33
C LEU A 44 -12.21 3.83 -2.27
N ASP A 45 -12.44 5.00 -1.70
CA ASP A 45 -12.62 6.21 -2.49
C ASP A 45 -11.26 6.81 -2.84
N THR A 46 -10.84 6.65 -4.09
CA THR A 46 -9.50 7.02 -4.56
C THR A 46 -9.31 8.53 -4.75
N ASP A 47 -10.36 9.35 -4.62
CA ASP A 47 -10.27 10.81 -4.55
C ASP A 47 -9.70 11.29 -3.21
N PHE A 48 -9.79 10.45 -2.17
CA PHE A 48 -9.38 10.79 -0.82
C PHE A 48 -8.06 10.13 -0.40
N SER A 49 -7.38 10.77 0.54
CA SER A 49 -6.16 10.22 1.14
C SER A 49 -6.46 9.04 2.06
N MET A 50 -5.45 8.23 2.36
CA MET A 50 -5.58 7.08 3.28
C MET A 50 -6.13 7.44 4.67
N ALA A 51 -5.90 8.66 5.15
CA ALA A 51 -6.39 9.11 6.46
C ALA A 51 -7.91 9.37 6.50
N ASN A 52 -8.54 9.49 5.32
CA ASN A 52 -9.97 9.74 5.17
C ASN A 52 -10.71 8.48 4.68
N GLN A 53 -10.09 7.30 4.79
CA GLN A 53 -10.70 6.03 4.47
C GLN A 53 -11.22 5.36 5.75
N GLU A 54 -12.28 4.58 5.63
CA GLU A 54 -12.77 3.77 6.73
C GLU A 54 -11.74 2.70 7.13
N GLU A 55 -11.46 2.57 8.43
CA GLU A 55 -10.45 1.63 8.92
C GLU A 55 -10.81 0.18 8.59
N GLU A 56 -12.11 -0.14 8.54
CA GLU A 56 -12.63 -1.46 8.18
C GLU A 56 -12.29 -1.84 6.73
N ASP A 57 -12.37 -0.91 5.79
CA ASP A 57 -12.03 -1.15 4.39
C ASP A 57 -10.52 -1.34 4.20
N LEU A 58 -9.71 -0.56 4.92
CA LEU A 58 -8.25 -0.75 4.94
C LEU A 58 -7.88 -2.14 5.48
N LYS A 59 -8.54 -2.60 6.55
CA LYS A 59 -8.36 -3.95 7.11
C LYS A 59 -8.82 -5.03 6.14
N ARG A 60 -9.91 -4.81 5.41
CA ARG A 60 -10.43 -5.74 4.40
C ARG A 60 -9.41 -5.99 3.29
N ILE A 61 -8.78 -4.93 2.78
CA ILE A 61 -7.73 -5.03 1.76
C ILE A 61 -6.50 -5.75 2.33
N CYS A 62 -6.08 -5.44 3.56
CA CYS A 62 -4.95 -6.14 4.21
C CYS A 62 -5.23 -7.64 4.31
N LYS A 63 -6.42 -8.03 4.75
CA LYS A 63 -6.84 -9.43 4.83
C LYS A 63 -6.84 -10.10 3.45
N SER A 64 -7.47 -9.48 2.45
CA SER A 64 -7.49 -9.94 1.06
C SER A 64 -6.08 -10.16 0.51
N ALA A 65 -5.15 -9.24 0.78
CA ALA A 65 -3.76 -9.36 0.39
C ALA A 65 -3.03 -10.50 1.11
N CYS A 66 -3.27 -10.69 2.41
CA CYS A 66 -2.68 -11.79 3.20
C CYS A 66 -3.25 -13.17 2.85
N ASP A 67 -4.46 -13.23 2.30
CA ASP A 67 -5.07 -14.46 1.81
C ASP A 67 -4.53 -14.83 0.41
N MET A 68 -4.37 -13.84 -0.48
CA MET A 68 -3.78 -14.04 -1.81
C MET A 68 -2.26 -14.26 -1.77
N PHE A 69 -1.57 -13.56 -0.87
CA PHE A 69 -0.12 -13.63 -0.70
C PHE A 69 0.22 -13.99 0.75
N PRO A 70 0.16 -15.28 1.16
CA PRO A 70 0.45 -15.71 2.53
C PRO A 70 1.83 -15.28 3.04
N ALA A 71 2.78 -15.07 2.12
CA ALA A 71 4.10 -14.52 2.43
C ALA A 71 4.08 -13.11 3.03
N LEU A 72 2.93 -12.42 3.04
CA LEU A 72 2.73 -11.15 3.74
C LEU A 72 2.59 -11.29 5.25
N ARG A 73 2.15 -12.45 5.74
CA ARG A 73 1.91 -12.69 7.18
C ARG A 73 3.18 -12.60 8.04
N ARG A 74 4.37 -12.61 7.43
CA ARG A 74 5.65 -12.38 8.13
C ARG A 74 5.94 -10.91 8.43
N PHE A 75 5.19 -9.98 7.84
CA PHE A 75 5.34 -8.56 8.08
C PHE A 75 4.38 -8.11 9.17
N GLU A 76 4.86 -7.27 10.07
CA GLU A 76 4.06 -6.78 11.20
C GLU A 76 3.04 -5.72 10.71
N ASP A 77 1.87 -5.70 11.34
CA ASP A 77 0.78 -4.74 11.09
C ASP A 77 0.36 -4.58 9.62
N ASP A 78 0.59 -5.62 8.80
CA ASP A 78 0.35 -5.60 7.36
C ASP A 78 1.03 -4.40 6.66
N TRP A 79 2.17 -3.95 7.19
CA TRP A 79 2.81 -2.71 6.72
C TRP A 79 3.08 -2.67 5.21
N PRO A 80 3.39 -3.79 4.49
CA PRO A 80 3.57 -3.73 3.05
C PRO A 80 2.28 -3.36 2.32
N ALA A 81 1.15 -4.00 2.66
CA ALA A 81 -0.15 -3.70 2.09
C ALA A 81 -0.54 -2.25 2.40
N ARG A 82 -0.42 -1.82 3.66
CA ARG A 82 -0.67 -0.43 4.09
C ARG A 82 0.20 0.58 3.37
N SER A 83 1.47 0.27 3.13
CA SER A 83 2.40 1.14 2.43
C SER A 83 2.03 1.28 0.95
N LEU A 84 1.65 0.18 0.29
CA LEU A 84 1.19 0.18 -1.09
C LEU A 84 -0.12 0.95 -1.25
N MET A 85 -1.09 0.74 -0.35
CA MET A 85 -2.34 1.53 -0.29
C MET A 85 -2.03 3.02 -0.16
N LYS A 86 -1.15 3.41 0.77
CA LYS A 86 -0.76 4.82 0.98
C LYS A 86 -0.16 5.44 -0.28
N LEU A 87 0.74 4.73 -0.95
CA LEU A 87 1.38 5.19 -2.19
C LEU A 87 0.36 5.36 -3.31
N TYR A 88 -0.55 4.39 -3.44
CA TYR A 88 -1.60 4.40 -4.45
C TYR A 88 -2.56 5.58 -4.25
N LEU A 89 -3.16 5.69 -3.07
CA LEU A 89 -4.11 6.75 -2.74
C LEU A 89 -3.48 8.15 -2.80
N LYS A 90 -2.21 8.28 -2.44
CA LYS A 90 -1.50 9.55 -2.62
C LYS A 90 -1.48 9.96 -4.10
N LYS A 91 -1.14 9.02 -4.99
CA LYS A 91 -1.10 9.26 -6.43
C LYS A 91 -2.50 9.59 -6.99
N THR A 92 -3.51 8.79 -6.66
CA THR A 92 -4.87 8.96 -7.20
C THR A 92 -5.54 10.23 -6.67
N SER A 93 -5.44 10.53 -5.37
CA SER A 93 -6.02 11.76 -4.80
C SER A 93 -5.32 13.01 -5.30
N GLU A 94 -4.00 12.98 -5.53
CA GLU A 94 -3.28 14.07 -6.20
C GLU A 94 -3.77 14.28 -7.63
N GLN A 95 -4.03 13.19 -8.36
CA GLN A 95 -4.56 13.25 -9.72
C GLN A 95 -6.00 13.81 -9.73
N ALA A 96 -6.88 13.32 -8.87
CA ALA A 96 -8.26 13.79 -8.75
C ALA A 96 -8.33 15.31 -8.45
N ARG A 97 -7.46 15.81 -7.58
CA ARG A 97 -7.37 17.25 -7.29
C ARG A 97 -6.88 18.09 -8.47
N ARG A 98 -6.07 17.54 -9.37
CA ARG A 98 -5.57 18.25 -10.57
C ARG A 98 -6.57 18.23 -11.72
N SER A 99 -7.49 17.29 -11.72
CA SER A 99 -8.52 17.13 -12.76
C SER A 99 -9.84 17.84 -12.45
N LYS A 100 -9.94 18.49 -11.28
CA LYS A 100 -11.04 19.40 -10.89
C LYS A 100 -10.61 20.84 -11.14
#